data_AF-A0A950JHU2-F1
#
_entry.id   AF-A0A950JHU2-F1
#
_cell.length_a   1.000
_cell.length_b   1.000
_cell.length_c   1.000
_cell.angle_alpha   90.00
_cell.angle_beta   90.00
_cell.angle_gamma   90.00
#
_symmetry.space_group_name_H-M   'P 1'
#
loop_
_entity.id
_entity.type
_entity.pdbx_description
1 polymer ?
#
loop_
_entity_poly.entity_id
_entity_poly.type
_entity_poly.pdbx_seq_one_letter_code
_entity_poly.pdbx_strand_id
1 'polypeptide(L)' 'MSKAHERVVEAQFGPRANAYVESAVHSQGADLEAIGTLAEKLRPELALDMGAGGGHVAYALARHAKRVIATDLSSEMLAA' A
#
# COMPACT_ATOMS: atom_id res chain seq x y z
N MET A 1 -27.47 -1.33 -1.04
CA MET A 1 -26.66 -2.57 -0.90
C MET A 1 -25.17 -2.29 -0.58
N SER A 2 -24.67 -1.04 -0.50
CA SER A 2 -23.22 -0.79 -0.26
C SER A 2 -22.77 -0.77 1.20
N LYS A 3 -23.58 -0.17 2.11
CA LYS A 3 -23.22 0.00 3.54
C LYS A 3 -22.93 -1.29 4.32
N ALA A 4 -23.41 -2.44 3.86
CA ALA A 4 -23.12 -3.73 4.52
C ALA A 4 -21.72 -4.24 4.16
N HIS A 5 -21.28 -4.05 2.91
CA HIS A 5 -19.96 -4.47 2.45
C HIS A 5 -18.87 -3.56 3.03
N GLU A 6 -19.07 -2.24 3.02
CA GLU A 6 -18.16 -1.25 3.61
C GLU A 6 -17.89 -1.56 5.11
N ARG A 7 -18.94 -1.90 5.87
CA ARG A 7 -18.79 -2.27 7.30
C ARG A 7 -18.08 -3.60 7.54
N VAL A 8 -18.19 -4.55 6.60
CA VAL A 8 -17.44 -5.81 6.69
C VAL A 8 -15.96 -5.57 6.43
N VAL A 9 -15.63 -4.72 5.45
CA VAL A 9 -14.25 -4.29 5.18
C VAL A 9 -13.70 -3.58 6.42
N GLU A 10 -14.39 -2.58 6.96
CA GLU A 10 -13.94 -1.84 8.15
C GLU A 10 -13.77 -2.76 9.38
N ALA A 11 -14.69 -3.71 9.62
CA ALA A 11 -14.60 -4.64 10.74
C ALA A 11 -13.48 -5.68 10.59
N GLN A 12 -13.11 -6.08 9.36
CA GLN A 12 -12.06 -7.07 9.11
C GLN A 12 -10.66 -6.45 9.07
N PHE A 13 -10.55 -5.20 8.59
CA PHE A 13 -9.27 -4.53 8.36
C PHE A 13 -8.95 -3.46 9.43
N GLY A 14 -9.94 -2.83 10.06
CA GLY A 14 -9.75 -1.79 11.08
C GLY A 14 -8.90 -2.23 12.29
N PRO A 15 -9.17 -3.38 12.93
CA PRO A 15 -8.36 -3.86 14.05
C PRO A 15 -6.95 -4.33 13.65
N ARG A 16 -6.71 -4.57 12.35
CA ARG A 16 -5.41 -5.01 11.79
C ARG A 16 -4.63 -3.87 11.14
N ALA A 17 -5.26 -2.72 10.90
CA ALA A 17 -4.66 -1.52 10.31
C ALA A 17 -3.44 -1.06 11.12
N ASN A 18 -3.60 -0.87 12.43
CA ASN A 18 -2.50 -0.48 13.31
C ASN A 18 -1.39 -1.54 13.35
N ALA A 19 -1.74 -2.83 13.35
CA ALA A 19 -0.74 -3.90 13.33
C ALA A 19 0.01 -4.00 11.99
N TYR A 20 -0.58 -3.55 10.88
CA TYR A 20 0.05 -3.54 9.56
C TYR A 20 0.95 -2.31 9.33
N VAL A 21 0.56 -1.17 9.90
CA VAL A 21 1.35 0.09 9.89
C VAL A 21 2.56 -0.02 10.83
N GLU A 22 2.40 -0.62 12.00
CA GLU A 22 3.47 -0.72 13.01
C GLU A 22 4.35 -1.98 12.88
N SER A 23 3.98 -2.95 12.05
CA SER A 23 4.81 -4.15 11.83
C SER A 23 6.04 -3.81 10.99
N ALA A 24 7.12 -3.48 11.70
CA ALA A 24 8.47 -3.34 11.15
C ALA A 24 8.94 -4.55 10.32
N VAL A 25 8.30 -5.71 10.46
CA VAL A 25 8.60 -6.95 9.72
C VAL A 25 8.18 -6.87 8.24
N HIS A 26 7.22 -6.00 7.86
CA HIS A 26 6.79 -5.81 6.47
C HIS A 26 7.43 -4.59 5.78
N SER A 27 8.13 -3.73 6.52
CA SER A 27 8.72 -2.49 5.99
C SER A 27 10.05 -2.66 5.26
N GLN A 28 10.66 -3.85 5.33
CA GLN A 28 11.97 -4.18 4.75
C GLN A 28 12.03 -5.63 4.23
N GLY A 29 10.90 -6.16 3.73
CA GLY A 29 10.86 -7.50 3.14
C GLY A 29 11.60 -7.59 1.81
N ALA A 30 12.07 -8.79 1.47
CA ALA A 30 12.73 -9.07 0.17
C ALA A 30 11.83 -8.80 -1.04
N ASP A 31 10.52 -8.78 -0.83
CA ASP A 31 9.50 -8.38 -1.81
C ASP A 31 9.60 -6.89 -2.17
N LEU A 32 9.74 -5.99 -1.19
CA LEU A 32 9.91 -4.55 -1.44
C LEU A 32 11.21 -4.25 -2.17
N GLU A 33 12.29 -4.97 -1.88
CA GLU A 33 13.56 -4.85 -2.61
C GLU A 33 13.41 -5.28 -4.07
N ALA A 34 12.72 -6.40 -4.32
CA ALA A 34 12.45 -6.89 -5.67
C ALA A 34 11.59 -5.89 -6.46
N ILE A 35 10.55 -5.32 -5.84
CA ILE A 35 9.71 -4.26 -6.42
C ILE A 35 10.54 -3.02 -6.74
N GLY A 36 11.38 -2.56 -5.80
CA GLY A 36 12.29 -1.43 -5.99
C GLY A 36 13.23 -1.65 -7.17
N THR A 37 13.84 -2.84 -7.25
CA THR A 37 14.73 -3.24 -8.36
C THR A 37 14.00 -3.25 -9.71
N LEU A 38 12.74 -3.72 -9.74
CA LEU A 38 11.92 -3.68 -10.96
C LEU A 38 11.60 -2.24 -11.35
N ALA A 39 11.21 -1.40 -10.38
CA ALA A 39 10.90 0.01 -10.62
C ALA A 39 12.14 0.79 -11.11
N GLU A 40 13.32 0.49 -10.58
CA GLU A 40 14.59 1.06 -11.02
C GLU A 40 14.87 0.72 -12.49
N LYS A 41 14.69 -0.54 -12.88
CA LYS A 41 14.92 -1.01 -14.26
C LYS A 41 13.89 -0.45 -15.24
N LEU A 42 12.61 -0.38 -14.83
CA LEU A 42 11.51 0.00 -15.71
C LEU A 42 11.32 1.52 -15.80
N ARG A 43 11.73 2.28 -14.78
CA ARG A 43 11.56 3.75 -14.67
C ARG A 43 10.14 4.21 -15.08
N PRO A 44 9.08 3.67 -14.45
CA PRO A 44 7.71 3.90 -14.91
C PRO A 44 7.31 5.38 -14.83
N GLU A 45 6.60 5.86 -15.86
CA GLU A 45 6.05 7.22 -15.83
C GLU A 45 4.90 7.34 -14.80
N LEU A 46 4.11 6.27 -14.66
CA LEU A 46 3.02 6.16 -13.70
C LEU A 46 2.99 4.75 -13.11
N ALA A 47 2.87 4.67 -11.78
CA ALA A 47 2.62 3.42 -11.06
C ALA A 47 1.32 3.53 -10.24
N LEU A 48 0.56 2.43 -10.17
CA LEU A 48 -0.66 2.30 -9.38
C LEU A 48 -0.46 1.21 -8.32
N ASP A 49 -0.67 1.56 -7.06
CA ASP A 49 -0.69 0.66 -5.92
C ASP A 49 -2.15 0.51 -5.43
N MET A 50 -2.70 -0.70 -5.50
CA MET A 50 -4.09 -1.00 -5.15
C MET A 50 -4.15 -1.87 -3.90
N GLY A 51 -4.91 -1.43 -2.89
CA GLY A 51 -4.80 -2.00 -1.55
C GLY A 51 -3.50 -1.56 -0.89
N ALA A 52 -3.16 -0.29 -1.06
CA ALA A 52 -1.86 0.26 -0.69
C ALA A 52 -1.56 0.16 0.82
N GLY A 53 -2.59 -0.03 1.65
CA GLY A 53 -2.44 -0.06 3.09
C GLY A 53 -1.71 1.20 3.59
N GLY A 54 -0.71 0.99 4.44
CA GLY A 54 0.19 2.06 4.92
C GLY A 54 1.26 2.53 3.91
N GLY A 55 1.19 2.08 2.65
CA GLY A 55 1.95 2.66 1.53
C GLY A 55 3.35 2.10 1.28
N HIS A 56 3.77 1.00 1.90
CA HIS A 56 5.12 0.43 1.75
C HIS A 56 5.54 0.21 0.28
N VAL A 57 4.64 -0.37 -0.55
CA VAL A 57 4.87 -0.60 -1.98
C VAL A 57 4.89 0.73 -2.74
N ALA A 58 3.90 1.60 -2.51
CA ALA A 58 3.86 2.94 -3.08
C ALA A 58 5.17 3.72 -2.84
N TYR A 59 5.74 3.66 -1.64
CA TYR A 59 7.01 4.31 -1.31
C TYR A 59 8.21 3.68 -2.02
N ALA A 60 8.25 2.34 -2.16
CA ALA A 60 9.29 1.66 -2.92
C ALA A 60 9.25 2.07 -4.41
N LEU A 61 8.06 2.13 -5.00
CA LEU A 61 7.85 2.56 -6.38
C LEU A 61 8.24 4.04 -6.59
N ALA A 62 7.91 4.91 -5.63
CA ALA A 62 8.13 6.36 -5.71
C ALA A 62 9.61 6.75 -5.84
N ARG A 63 10.55 5.88 -5.47
CA ARG A 63 12.00 6.11 -5.65
C ARG A 63 12.41 6.17 -7.13
N HIS A 64 11.66 5.52 -8.01
CA HIS A 64 12.04 5.35 -9.41
C HIS A 64 10.93 5.71 -10.41
N ALA A 65 9.67 5.77 -9.98
CA ALA A 65 8.55 6.22 -10.78
C ALA A 65 8.45 7.76 -10.82
N LYS A 66 7.96 8.33 -11.93
CA LYS A 66 7.68 9.78 -12.02
C LYS A 66 6.43 10.18 -11.23
N ARG A 67 5.44 9.30 -11.15
CA ARG A 67 4.23 9.48 -10.37
C ARG A 67 3.72 8.14 -9.82
N VAL A 68 3.28 8.15 -8.57
CA VAL A 68 2.62 7.00 -7.95
C VAL A 68 1.23 7.42 -7.51
N ILE A 69 0.25 6.55 -7.76
CA ILE A 69 -1.12 6.67 -7.23
C ILE A 69 -1.30 5.48 -6.30
N ALA A 70 -1.58 5.76 -5.02
CA ALA A 70 -1.92 4.76 -4.02
C ALA A 70 -3.43 4.82 -3.76
N THR A 71 -4.08 3.66 -3.71
CA THR A 71 -5.51 3.56 -3.44
C THR A 71 -5.77 2.44 -2.45
N ASP A 72 -6.67 2.68 -1.51
CA ASP A 72 -7.17 1.69 -0.57
C ASP A 72 -8.67 1.94 -0.33
N LEU A 73 -9.40 0.90 0.07
CA LEU A 73 -10.81 1.01 0.42
C LEU A 73 -11.01 1.55 1.84
N SER A 74 -10.00 1.45 2.71
CA SER A 74 -10.00 2.07 4.02
C SER A 74 -9.35 3.45 3.96
N SER A 75 -10.13 4.47 4.32
CA SER A 75 -9.63 5.83 4.53
C SER A 75 -8.56 5.89 5.62
N GLU A 76 -8.70 5.04 6.64
CA GLU A 76 -7.79 4.96 7.77
C GLU A 76 -6.43 4.42 7.35
N MET A 77 -6.40 3.43 6.46
CA MET A 77 -5.14 2.91 5.90
C MET A 77 -4.38 3.96 5.10
N LEU A 78 -5.06 4.77 4.30
CA LEU A 78 -4.42 5.85 3.54
C LEU A 78 -3.98 7.04 4.42
N ALA A 79 -4.58 7.20 5.60
CA ALA A 79 -4.27 8.29 6.52
C ALA A 79 -3.19 7.94 7.55
N ALA A 80 -2.74 6.67 7.60
CA ALA A 80 -1.71 6.17 8.48
C ALA A 80 -0.30 6.58 8.03
#